data_AF-A0A1V5Y3V5-F1
#
_entry.id   AF-A0A1V5Y3V5-F1
#
_cell.length_a   1.000
_cell.length_b   1.000
_cell.length_c   1.000
_cell.angle_alpha   90.00
_cell.angle_beta   90.00
_cell.angle_gamma   90.00
#
_symmetry.space_group_name_H-M   'P 1'
#
loop_
_entity.id
_entity.type
_entity.pdbx_description
1 polymer ?
#
loop_
_entity_poly.entity_id
_entity_poly.type
_entity_poly.pdbx_seq_one_letter_code
_entity_poly.pdbx_strand_id
1 'polypeptide(L)'
;MRRAFFIIILILLSVCSFVYAEQISTQTKTQEGVISTTEIMQMIVRSYSQLNPEDPAFWEHLEKKEEWGHAEEALLIAMIRGALAKRNMPLIERFEKLADSDKFGRKPVIGGALAEVGMPDRAIPILEKALQENKNTEYRTGVAYTLFQACLAAGKWQKAEIVFEDVKSALDAKSIQDQMGIIALVAAKAGALDDAMRLWRRRAAFDAGDLRGLDDLAKAGLRGHLQKYYRDLKKNEPHNKIADKALDILE
;
A
#
# COMPACT_ATOMS: atom_id res chain seq x y z
N MET A 1 19.86 -5.46 -0.67
CA MET A 1 18.63 -4.94 -1.32
C MET A 1 17.34 -5.67 -0.95
N ARG A 2 17.29 -6.99 -0.75
CA ARG A 2 16.03 -7.72 -0.42
C ARG A 2 15.45 -7.49 0.99
N ARG A 3 16.25 -7.06 1.98
CA ARG A 3 15.78 -6.87 3.37
C ARG A 3 15.05 -5.54 3.61
N ALA A 4 15.42 -4.46 2.92
CA ALA A 4 14.75 -3.16 3.07
C ALA A 4 13.35 -3.15 2.42
N PHE A 5 13.16 -3.92 1.34
CA PHE A 5 11.84 -4.11 0.71
C PHE A 5 10.88 -4.89 1.62
N PHE A 6 11.40 -5.82 2.43
CA PHE A 6 10.62 -6.63 3.37
C PHE A 6 10.10 -5.81 4.57
N ILE A 7 10.86 -4.82 5.05
CA ILE A 7 10.48 -3.98 6.19
C ILE A 7 9.38 -2.97 5.79
N ILE A 8 9.46 -2.42 4.57
CA ILE A 8 8.41 -1.52 4.05
C ILE A 8 7.11 -2.30 3.82
N ILE A 9 7.17 -3.53 3.28
CA ILE A 9 5.99 -4.40 3.14
C ILE A 9 5.40 -4.80 4.51
N LEU A 10 6.23 -5.06 5.53
CA LEU A 10 5.76 -5.38 6.88
C LEU A 10 5.07 -4.19 7.59
N ILE A 11 5.50 -2.96 7.31
CA ILE A 11 4.81 -1.75 7.81
C ILE A 11 3.49 -1.53 7.04
N LEU A 12 3.44 -1.86 5.75
CA LEU A 12 2.23 -1.77 4.93
C LEU A 12 1.16 -2.81 5.29
N LEU A 13 1.57 -4.04 5.66
CA LEU A 13 0.68 -5.08 6.19
C LEU A 13 0.02 -4.67 7.53
N SER A 14 0.70 -3.83 8.32
CA SER A 14 0.21 -3.42 9.63
C SER A 14 -0.84 -2.31 9.58
N VAL A 15 -0.80 -1.40 8.58
CA VAL A 15 -1.67 -0.20 8.58
C VAL A 15 -3.05 -0.48 7.96
N CYS A 16 -3.15 -1.30 6.91
CA CYS A 16 -4.47 -1.79 6.44
C CYS A 16 -5.18 -2.64 7.51
N SER A 17 -4.40 -3.32 8.36
CA SER A 17 -4.93 -4.05 9.51
C SER A 17 -5.35 -3.12 10.66
N PHE A 18 -4.72 -1.94 10.83
CA PHE A 18 -4.91 -1.10 12.01
C PHE A 18 -6.18 -0.23 11.93
N VAL A 19 -6.48 0.36 10.77
CA VAL A 19 -7.69 1.18 10.58
C VAL A 19 -8.97 0.33 10.71
N TYR A 20 -8.90 -0.96 10.39
CA TYR A 20 -10.03 -1.90 10.51
C TYR A 20 -10.02 -2.73 11.81
N ALA A 21 -8.88 -2.91 12.49
CA ALA A 21 -8.83 -3.58 13.79
C ALA A 21 -9.61 -2.81 14.87
N GLU A 22 -9.72 -1.48 14.76
CA GLU A 22 -10.50 -0.66 15.68
C GLU A 22 -12.03 -0.90 15.52
N GLN A 23 -12.48 -1.22 14.30
CA GLN A 23 -13.86 -1.63 14.00
C GLN A 23 -14.20 -3.06 14.48
N ILE A 24 -13.23 -3.98 14.49
CA ILE A 24 -13.44 -5.36 14.98
C ILE A 24 -13.30 -5.44 16.51
N SER A 25 -12.41 -4.64 17.11
CA SER A 25 -12.19 -4.54 18.55
C SER A 25 -13.44 -4.09 19.31
N THR A 26 -14.28 -3.26 18.68
CA THR A 26 -15.54 -2.80 19.27
C THR A 26 -16.68 -3.83 19.18
N GLN A 27 -16.58 -4.86 18.33
CA GLN A 27 -17.61 -5.91 18.19
C GLN A 27 -17.31 -7.22 18.95
N THR A 28 -16.11 -7.40 19.50
CA THR A 28 -15.69 -8.67 20.15
C THR A 28 -15.51 -8.55 21.66
N LYS A 29 -16.44 -7.87 22.34
CA LYS A 29 -16.65 -8.02 23.79
C LYS A 29 -17.81 -8.98 24.06
N THR A 30 -17.61 -10.25 23.70
CA THR A 30 -18.39 -11.37 24.24
C THR A 30 -17.42 -12.39 24.81
N GLN A 31 -17.70 -12.85 26.03
CA GLN A 31 -16.88 -13.79 26.78
C GLN A 31 -16.83 -15.15 26.09
N GLU A 32 -15.88 -15.37 25.19
CA GLU A 32 -15.32 -16.66 24.79
C GLU A 32 -14.03 -16.37 24.01
N GLY A 33 -13.00 -17.20 24.22
CA GLY A 33 -11.59 -16.88 23.94
C GLY A 33 -11.32 -16.09 22.65
N VAL A 34 -10.52 -15.03 22.77
CA VAL A 34 -10.13 -14.15 21.65
C VAL A 34 -9.31 -14.98 20.65
N ILE A 35 -9.98 -15.53 19.64
CA ILE A 35 -9.30 -16.09 18.46
C ILE A 35 -8.68 -14.90 17.74
N SER A 36 -7.36 -14.92 17.59
CA SER A 36 -6.66 -13.84 16.91
C SER A 36 -7.05 -13.79 15.43
N THR A 37 -7.00 -12.60 14.83
CA THR A 37 -7.15 -12.43 13.36
C THR A 37 -6.18 -13.32 12.57
N THR A 38 -5.01 -13.63 13.15
CA THR A 38 -4.02 -14.55 12.58
C THR A 38 -4.52 -16.00 12.59
N GLU A 39 -5.14 -16.46 13.68
CA GLU A 39 -5.74 -17.81 13.75
C GLU A 39 -6.94 -17.94 12.82
N ILE A 40 -7.78 -16.91 12.71
CA ILE A 40 -8.89 -16.88 11.74
C ILE A 40 -8.33 -16.97 10.31
N MET A 41 -7.31 -16.18 9.97
CA MET A 41 -6.66 -16.27 8.66
C MET A 41 -6.01 -17.64 8.43
N GLN A 42 -5.38 -18.24 9.43
CA GLN A 42 -4.79 -19.58 9.30
C GLN A 42 -5.84 -20.68 9.15
N MET A 43 -6.98 -20.58 9.84
CA MET A 43 -8.11 -21.48 9.67
C MET A 43 -8.72 -21.34 8.26
N ILE A 44 -8.94 -20.10 7.82
CA ILE A 44 -9.39 -19.77 6.46
C ILE A 44 -8.41 -20.33 5.42
N VAL A 45 -7.12 -20.09 5.57
CA VAL A 45 -6.08 -20.59 4.66
C VAL A 45 -5.98 -22.13 4.69
N ARG A 46 -6.19 -22.79 5.84
CA ARG A 46 -6.25 -24.26 5.93
C ARG A 46 -7.49 -24.83 5.25
N SER A 47 -8.64 -24.20 5.41
CA SER A 47 -9.86 -24.59 4.70
C SER A 47 -9.71 -24.37 3.19
N TYR A 48 -8.99 -23.33 2.79
CA TYR A 48 -8.80 -22.97 1.38
C TYR A 48 -7.59 -23.63 0.70
N SER A 49 -6.63 -24.18 1.44
CA SER A 49 -5.56 -25.01 0.87
C SER A 49 -6.07 -26.35 0.34
N GLN A 50 -7.29 -26.75 0.72
CA GLN A 50 -8.01 -27.88 0.16
C GLN A 50 -8.86 -27.52 -1.07
N LEU A 51 -9.03 -26.23 -1.39
CA LEU A 51 -9.76 -25.84 -2.58
C LEU A 51 -8.94 -26.14 -3.82
N ASN A 52 -9.53 -26.91 -4.72
CA ASN A 52 -8.97 -27.15 -6.03
C ASN A 52 -9.32 -25.96 -6.94
N PRO A 53 -8.37 -25.09 -7.34
CA PRO A 53 -8.63 -24.00 -8.27
C PRO A 53 -9.07 -24.49 -9.66
N GLU A 54 -8.98 -25.78 -9.94
CA GLU A 54 -9.49 -26.39 -11.18
C GLU A 54 -10.93 -26.87 -11.06
N ASP A 55 -11.54 -26.86 -9.86
CA ASP A 55 -12.93 -27.29 -9.64
C ASP A 55 -13.92 -26.26 -10.22
N PRO A 56 -14.74 -26.61 -11.23
CA PRO A 56 -15.73 -25.70 -11.79
C PRO A 56 -16.76 -25.18 -10.77
N ALA A 57 -17.15 -25.99 -9.78
CA ALA A 57 -18.16 -25.62 -8.78
C ALA A 57 -17.67 -24.46 -7.90
N PHE A 58 -16.36 -24.40 -7.64
CA PHE A 58 -15.74 -23.30 -6.92
C PHE A 58 -15.88 -21.98 -7.68
N TRP A 59 -15.60 -21.98 -8.98
CA TRP A 59 -15.73 -20.78 -9.81
C TRP A 59 -17.17 -20.34 -9.95
N GLU A 60 -18.09 -21.30 -10.13
CA GLU A 60 -19.53 -21.02 -10.15
C GLU A 60 -19.98 -20.36 -8.84
N HIS A 61 -19.46 -20.81 -7.69
CA HIS A 61 -19.74 -20.18 -6.40
C HIS A 61 -19.24 -18.73 -6.35
N LEU A 62 -17.98 -18.48 -6.72
CA LEU A 62 -17.41 -17.13 -6.77
C LEU A 62 -18.20 -16.21 -7.73
N GLU A 63 -18.58 -16.72 -8.90
CA GLU A 63 -19.34 -16.00 -9.92
C GLU A 63 -20.77 -15.70 -9.49
N LYS A 64 -21.41 -16.57 -8.70
CA LYS A 64 -22.77 -16.34 -8.18
C LYS A 64 -22.80 -15.36 -7.01
N LYS A 65 -21.74 -15.29 -6.19
CA LYS A 65 -21.71 -14.40 -5.03
C LYS A 65 -21.86 -12.93 -5.43
N GLU A 66 -22.85 -12.24 -4.86
CA GLU A 66 -23.20 -10.85 -5.18
C GLU A 66 -22.25 -9.83 -4.56
N GLU A 67 -21.80 -10.08 -3.33
CA GLU A 67 -20.92 -9.18 -2.58
C GLU A 67 -19.67 -9.91 -2.12
N TRP A 68 -18.52 -9.28 -2.31
CA TRP A 68 -17.23 -9.79 -1.86
C TRP A 68 -16.68 -8.90 -0.74
N GLY A 69 -16.12 -9.53 0.28
CA GLY A 69 -15.46 -8.86 1.39
C GLY A 69 -14.11 -9.52 1.72
N HIS A 70 -13.72 -9.41 2.99
CA HIS A 70 -12.39 -9.88 3.45
C HIS A 70 -12.17 -11.39 3.30
N ALA A 71 -13.22 -12.20 3.39
CA ALA A 71 -13.10 -13.64 3.21
C ALA A 71 -12.70 -13.99 1.77
N GLU A 72 -13.29 -13.32 0.79
CA GLU A 72 -12.94 -13.47 -0.62
C GLU A 72 -11.54 -12.91 -0.91
N GLU A 73 -11.20 -11.77 -0.33
CA GLU A 73 -9.86 -11.20 -0.47
C GLU A 73 -8.77 -12.16 0.04
N ALA A 74 -8.94 -12.68 1.26
CA ALA A 74 -7.99 -13.63 1.85
C ALA A 74 -7.88 -14.93 1.04
N LEU A 75 -9.00 -15.43 0.53
CA LEU A 75 -9.07 -16.57 -0.37
C LEU A 75 -8.27 -16.29 -1.66
N LEU A 76 -8.54 -15.18 -2.34
CA LEU A 76 -7.85 -14.80 -3.57
C LEU A 76 -6.35 -14.62 -3.35
N ILE A 77 -5.94 -13.98 -2.26
CA ILE A 77 -4.52 -13.83 -1.90
C ILE A 77 -3.87 -15.22 -1.80
N ALA A 78 -4.50 -16.17 -1.09
CA ALA A 78 -3.97 -17.52 -0.94
C ALA A 78 -3.88 -18.25 -2.30
N MET A 79 -4.92 -18.15 -3.12
CA MET A 79 -4.97 -18.80 -4.43
C MET A 79 -3.99 -18.20 -5.43
N ILE A 80 -3.87 -16.87 -5.49
CA ILE A 80 -2.91 -16.18 -6.37
C ILE A 80 -1.48 -16.49 -5.94
N ARG A 81 -1.18 -16.52 -4.63
CA ARG A 81 0.15 -16.96 -4.12
C ARG A 81 0.45 -18.40 -4.56
N GLY A 82 -0.51 -19.30 -4.45
CA GLY A 82 -0.39 -20.68 -4.93
C GLY A 82 -0.16 -20.76 -6.45
N ALA A 83 -0.89 -19.96 -7.21
CA ALA A 83 -0.75 -19.86 -8.67
C ALA A 83 0.64 -19.34 -9.06
N LEU A 84 1.13 -18.29 -8.40
CA LEU A 84 2.47 -17.74 -8.61
C LEU A 84 3.57 -18.75 -8.30
N ALA A 85 3.46 -19.47 -7.18
CA ALA A 85 4.41 -20.52 -6.80
C ALA A 85 4.49 -21.64 -7.86
N LYS A 86 3.36 -21.96 -8.50
CA LYS A 86 3.26 -22.94 -9.58
C LYS A 86 3.46 -22.37 -10.98
N ARG A 87 3.68 -21.05 -11.11
CA ARG A 87 3.72 -20.31 -12.38
C ARG A 87 2.47 -20.50 -13.26
N ASN A 88 1.30 -20.68 -12.64
CA ASN A 88 0.02 -20.84 -13.32
C ASN A 88 -0.60 -19.47 -13.65
N MET A 89 -0.09 -18.82 -14.70
CA MET A 89 -0.61 -17.53 -15.16
C MET A 89 -2.08 -17.56 -15.63
N PRO A 90 -2.55 -18.61 -16.34
CA PRO A 90 -3.96 -18.73 -16.73
C PRO A 90 -4.94 -18.66 -15.55
N LEU A 91 -4.56 -19.23 -14.40
CA LEU A 91 -5.36 -19.15 -13.18
C LEU A 91 -5.47 -17.70 -12.66
N ILE A 92 -4.38 -16.93 -12.73
CA ILE A 92 -4.39 -15.52 -12.32
C ILE A 92 -5.24 -14.69 -13.28
N GLU A 93 -5.12 -14.91 -14.59
CA GLU A 93 -5.98 -14.27 -15.60
C GLU A 93 -7.46 -14.60 -15.39
N ARG A 94 -7.77 -15.82 -14.93
CA ARG A 94 -9.15 -16.20 -14.59
C ARG A 94 -9.69 -15.39 -13.41
N PHE A 95 -8.89 -15.11 -12.39
CA PHE A 95 -9.31 -14.21 -11.30
C PHE A 95 -9.54 -12.79 -11.79
N GLU A 96 -8.70 -12.28 -12.68
CA GLU A 96 -8.89 -10.93 -13.24
C GLU A 96 -10.18 -10.80 -14.02
N LYS A 97 -10.57 -11.83 -14.78
CA LYS A 97 -11.85 -11.83 -15.52
C LYS A 97 -13.06 -11.70 -14.59
N LEU A 98 -12.96 -12.13 -13.32
CA LEU A 98 -14.05 -11.91 -12.35
C LEU A 98 -14.24 -10.41 -12.03
N ALA A 99 -13.21 -9.59 -12.23
CA ALA A 99 -13.30 -8.14 -12.07
C ALA A 99 -14.11 -7.47 -13.19
N ASP A 100 -14.29 -8.11 -14.34
CA ASP A 100 -15.06 -7.54 -15.45
C ASP A 100 -16.57 -7.54 -15.20
N SER A 101 -17.04 -8.31 -14.21
CA SER A 101 -18.44 -8.27 -13.82
C SER A 101 -18.82 -6.94 -13.16
N ASP A 102 -20.08 -6.55 -13.32
CA ASP A 102 -20.66 -5.35 -12.71
C ASP A 102 -21.04 -5.54 -11.24
N LYS A 103 -20.65 -6.68 -10.63
CA LYS A 103 -20.98 -6.98 -9.24
C LYS A 103 -20.18 -6.09 -8.29
N PHE A 104 -20.86 -5.58 -7.29
CA PHE A 104 -20.27 -4.73 -6.27
C PHE A 104 -19.16 -5.47 -5.51
N GLY A 105 -18.14 -4.76 -5.03
CA GLY A 105 -17.07 -5.37 -4.23
C GLY A 105 -15.92 -6.00 -5.02
N ARG A 106 -16.19 -6.59 -6.20
CA ARG A 106 -15.22 -7.49 -6.87
C ARG A 106 -13.94 -6.82 -7.33
N LYS A 107 -14.05 -5.71 -8.08
CA LYS A 107 -12.87 -5.04 -8.65
C LYS A 107 -11.87 -4.65 -7.55
N PRO A 108 -12.26 -4.00 -6.44
CA PRO A 108 -11.33 -3.71 -5.35
C PRO A 108 -10.77 -4.93 -4.65
N VAL A 109 -11.57 -5.96 -4.41
CA VAL A 109 -11.08 -7.17 -3.75
C VAL A 109 -10.03 -7.87 -4.62
N ILE A 110 -10.25 -7.97 -5.94
CA ILE A 110 -9.27 -8.55 -6.87
C ILE A 110 -8.04 -7.65 -7.02
N GLY A 111 -8.24 -6.34 -7.19
CA GLY A 111 -7.15 -5.37 -7.28
C GLY A 111 -6.29 -5.33 -6.02
N GLY A 112 -6.90 -5.35 -4.84
CA GLY A 112 -6.23 -5.44 -3.54
C GLY A 112 -5.43 -6.73 -3.41
N ALA A 113 -6.05 -7.88 -3.70
CA ALA A 113 -5.36 -9.17 -3.67
C ALA A 113 -4.14 -9.21 -4.61
N LEU A 114 -4.25 -8.67 -5.82
CA LEU A 114 -3.12 -8.58 -6.76
C LEU A 114 -2.01 -7.64 -6.27
N ALA A 115 -2.36 -6.51 -5.66
CA ALA A 115 -1.37 -5.60 -5.09
C ALA A 115 -0.60 -6.28 -3.93
N GLU A 116 -1.34 -6.93 -3.04
CA GLU A 116 -0.84 -7.64 -1.85
C GLU A 116 0.10 -8.80 -2.19
N VAL A 117 -0.13 -9.49 -3.31
CA VAL A 117 0.77 -10.57 -3.77
C VAL A 117 1.94 -10.07 -4.62
N GLY A 118 2.15 -8.76 -4.72
CA GLY A 118 3.27 -8.17 -5.44
C GLY A 118 3.09 -8.11 -6.95
N MET A 119 1.84 -8.00 -7.43
CA MET A 119 1.50 -7.78 -8.84
C MET A 119 0.87 -6.40 -9.07
N PRO A 120 1.52 -5.30 -8.65
CA PRO A 120 0.90 -3.98 -8.65
C PRO A 120 0.56 -3.47 -10.06
N ASP A 121 1.32 -3.85 -11.09
CA ASP A 121 1.02 -3.46 -12.48
C ASP A 121 -0.31 -4.02 -12.99
N ARG A 122 -0.71 -5.20 -12.50
CA ARG A 122 -2.00 -5.82 -12.81
C ARG A 122 -3.13 -5.27 -11.94
N ALA A 123 -2.84 -4.96 -10.69
CA ALA A 123 -3.79 -4.38 -9.75
C ALA A 123 -4.28 -2.98 -10.17
N ILE A 124 -3.35 -2.12 -10.61
CA ILE A 124 -3.61 -0.70 -10.92
C ILE A 124 -4.79 -0.48 -11.87
N PRO A 125 -4.85 -1.08 -13.08
CA PRO A 125 -5.97 -0.82 -14.00
C PRO A 125 -7.32 -1.27 -13.43
N ILE A 126 -7.36 -2.35 -12.64
CA ILE A 126 -8.58 -2.85 -12.00
C ILE A 126 -9.06 -1.86 -10.92
N LEU A 127 -8.14 -1.35 -10.10
CA LEU A 127 -8.44 -0.38 -9.04
C LEU A 127 -8.86 0.98 -9.62
N GLU A 128 -8.28 1.41 -10.73
CA GLU A 128 -8.72 2.62 -11.44
C GLU A 128 -10.14 2.48 -11.96
N LYS A 129 -10.47 1.36 -12.60
CA LYS A 129 -11.83 1.07 -13.06
C LYS A 129 -12.81 1.07 -11.88
N ALA A 130 -12.42 0.47 -10.75
CA ALA A 130 -13.23 0.49 -9.54
C ALA A 130 -13.49 1.91 -9.01
N LEU A 131 -12.49 2.80 -9.05
CA LEU A 131 -12.67 4.22 -8.69
C LEU A 131 -13.54 4.98 -9.69
N GLN A 132 -13.52 4.65 -10.98
CA GLN A 132 -14.36 5.33 -11.96
C GLN A 132 -15.83 4.95 -11.79
N GLU A 133 -16.10 3.68 -11.48
CA GLU A 133 -17.46 3.12 -11.42
C GLU A 133 -18.16 3.37 -10.07
N ASN A 134 -17.40 3.45 -8.97
CA ASN A 134 -18.00 3.49 -7.64
C ASN A 134 -18.37 4.93 -7.20
N LYS A 135 -19.64 5.15 -6.87
CA LYS A 135 -20.16 6.46 -6.40
C LYS A 135 -20.19 6.61 -4.88
N ASN A 136 -19.96 5.54 -4.11
CA ASN A 136 -19.95 5.59 -2.65
C ASN A 136 -18.63 6.15 -2.13
N THR A 137 -18.68 7.29 -1.43
CA THR A 137 -17.50 8.03 -0.96
C THR A 137 -16.59 7.23 -0.03
N GLU A 138 -17.14 6.51 0.94
CA GLU A 138 -16.35 5.73 1.92
C GLU A 138 -15.59 4.60 1.23
N TYR A 139 -16.29 3.89 0.34
CA TYR A 139 -15.71 2.81 -0.43
C TYR A 139 -14.61 3.33 -1.38
N ARG A 140 -14.83 4.49 -2.02
CA ARG A 140 -13.83 5.14 -2.86
C ARG A 140 -12.53 5.44 -2.11
N THR A 141 -12.59 5.86 -0.84
CA THR A 141 -11.38 6.13 -0.05
C THR A 141 -10.53 4.86 0.12
N GLY A 142 -11.16 3.72 0.46
CA GLY A 142 -10.43 2.44 0.60
C GLY A 142 -9.80 1.97 -0.72
N VAL A 143 -10.54 2.09 -1.82
CA VAL A 143 -10.01 1.75 -3.17
C VAL A 143 -8.86 2.69 -3.56
N ALA A 144 -9.00 3.99 -3.31
CA ALA A 144 -7.98 4.98 -3.62
C ALA A 144 -6.72 4.75 -2.80
N TYR A 145 -6.84 4.38 -1.52
CA TYR A 145 -5.69 4.04 -0.70
C TYR A 145 -4.97 2.79 -1.23
N THR A 146 -5.72 1.76 -1.62
CA THR A 146 -5.17 0.54 -2.23
C THR A 146 -4.47 0.85 -3.56
N LEU A 147 -5.06 1.70 -4.40
CA LEU A 147 -4.45 2.16 -5.66
C LEU A 147 -3.16 2.95 -5.40
N PHE A 148 -3.16 3.84 -4.41
CA PHE A 148 -1.99 4.60 -4.00
C PHE A 148 -0.83 3.67 -3.63
N GLN A 149 -1.09 2.66 -2.79
CA GLN A 149 -0.09 1.67 -2.40
C GLN A 149 0.41 0.84 -3.60
N ALA A 150 -0.49 0.42 -4.49
CA ALA A 150 -0.11 -0.28 -5.72
C ALA A 150 0.78 0.59 -6.61
N CYS A 151 0.50 1.89 -6.74
CA CYS A 151 1.33 2.82 -7.51
C CYS A 151 2.73 2.95 -6.91
N LEU A 152 2.85 3.08 -5.58
CA LEU A 152 4.15 3.10 -4.90
C LEU A 152 4.95 1.80 -5.13
N ALA A 153 4.29 0.65 -4.99
CA ALA A 153 4.91 -0.66 -5.21
C ALA A 153 5.39 -0.86 -6.66
N ALA A 154 4.66 -0.32 -7.64
CA ALA A 154 5.05 -0.32 -9.06
C ALA A 154 6.10 0.75 -9.42
N GLY A 155 6.53 1.59 -8.47
CA GLY A 155 7.46 2.69 -8.75
C GLY A 155 6.84 3.88 -9.50
N LYS A 156 5.51 3.93 -9.65
CA LYS A 156 4.77 4.96 -10.40
C LYS A 156 4.49 6.17 -9.51
N TRP A 157 5.56 6.87 -9.11
CA TRP A 157 5.49 7.95 -8.12
C TRP A 157 4.58 9.12 -8.54
N GLN A 158 4.53 9.50 -9.83
CA GLN A 158 3.64 10.58 -10.29
C GLN A 158 2.18 10.25 -10.02
N LYS A 159 1.81 9.00 -10.33
CA LYS A 159 0.45 8.51 -10.13
C LYS A 159 0.12 8.37 -8.65
N ALA A 160 1.08 7.89 -7.86
CA ALA A 160 0.94 7.85 -6.41
C ALA A 160 0.73 9.26 -5.83
N GLU A 161 1.46 10.27 -6.28
CA GLU A 161 1.26 11.66 -5.85
C GLU A 161 -0.14 12.17 -6.17
N ILE A 162 -0.66 11.90 -7.37
CA ILE A 162 -2.03 12.29 -7.76
C ILE A 162 -3.06 11.63 -6.87
N VAL A 163 -3.01 10.30 -6.71
CA VAL A 163 -3.98 9.54 -5.90
C VAL A 163 -3.86 9.89 -4.42
N PHE A 164 -2.67 10.28 -3.96
CA PHE A 164 -2.45 10.70 -2.58
C PHE A 164 -3.29 11.91 -2.19
N GLU A 165 -3.51 12.84 -3.13
CA GLU A 165 -4.34 14.02 -2.88
C GLU A 165 -5.81 13.66 -2.59
N ASP A 166 -6.30 12.54 -3.13
CA ASP A 166 -7.66 12.03 -2.88
C ASP A 166 -7.80 11.32 -1.53
N VAL A 167 -6.72 10.74 -0.99
CA VAL A 167 -6.75 9.95 0.26
C VAL A 167 -6.26 10.71 1.48
N LYS A 168 -5.46 11.76 1.31
CA LYS A 168 -4.81 12.47 2.43
C LYS A 168 -5.81 13.05 3.45
N SER A 169 -7.03 13.38 3.04
CA SER A 169 -8.07 13.92 3.94
C SER A 169 -8.57 12.90 4.97
N ALA A 170 -8.40 11.61 4.69
CA ALA A 170 -8.73 10.51 5.59
C ALA A 170 -7.55 10.08 6.49
N LEU A 171 -6.39 10.73 6.38
CA LEU A 171 -5.19 10.40 7.11
C LEU A 171 -4.90 11.43 8.19
N ASP A 172 -4.33 10.98 9.31
CA ASP A 172 -3.76 11.89 10.30
C ASP A 172 -2.48 12.59 9.77
N ALA A 173 -2.08 13.68 10.42
CA ALA A 173 -0.94 14.49 9.98
C ALA A 173 0.38 13.70 9.89
N LYS A 174 0.62 12.75 10.80
CA LYS A 174 1.83 11.92 10.80
C LYS A 174 1.80 10.94 9.64
N SER A 175 0.66 10.30 9.40
CA SER A 175 0.44 9.43 8.25
C SER A 175 0.66 10.18 6.93
N ILE A 176 0.17 11.43 6.82
CA ILE A 176 0.43 12.29 5.65
C ILE A 176 1.93 12.51 5.44
N GLN A 177 2.66 12.89 6.49
CA GLN A 177 4.11 13.11 6.43
C GLN A 177 4.89 11.84 6.01
N ASP A 178 4.53 10.69 6.59
CA ASP A 178 5.16 9.41 6.30
C ASP A 178 4.93 9.04 4.83
N GLN A 179 3.70 9.16 4.33
CA GLN A 179 3.40 8.88 2.92
C GLN A 179 4.12 9.83 1.95
N MET A 180 4.22 11.12 2.25
CA MET A 180 4.98 12.07 1.42
C MET A 180 6.47 11.71 1.34
N GLY A 181 7.05 11.24 2.44
CA GLY A 181 8.43 10.74 2.46
C GLY A 181 8.61 9.50 1.59
N ILE A 182 7.63 8.60 1.59
CA ILE A 182 7.64 7.42 0.73
C ILE A 182 7.54 7.81 -0.74
N ILE A 183 6.64 8.73 -1.12
CA ILE A 183 6.55 9.22 -2.51
C ILE A 183 7.88 9.83 -2.95
N ALA A 184 8.50 10.67 -2.11
CA ALA A 184 9.82 11.24 -2.38
C ALA A 184 10.89 10.15 -2.61
N LEU A 185 10.87 9.10 -1.80
CA LEU A 185 11.80 7.98 -1.92
C LEU A 185 11.60 7.19 -3.22
N VAL A 186 10.35 6.94 -3.60
CA VAL A 186 10.04 6.27 -4.87
C VAL A 186 10.45 7.13 -6.07
N ALA A 187 10.21 8.45 -6.01
CA ALA A 187 10.67 9.40 -7.03
C ALA A 187 12.21 9.41 -7.16
N ALA A 188 12.93 9.42 -6.04
CA ALA A 188 14.39 9.37 -6.02
C ALA A 188 14.92 8.07 -6.65
N LYS A 189 14.33 6.92 -6.28
CA LYS A 189 14.67 5.61 -6.86
C LYS A 189 14.40 5.53 -8.36
N ALA A 190 13.43 6.29 -8.86
CA ALA A 190 13.15 6.42 -10.29
C ALA A 190 14.08 7.43 -11.00
N GLY A 191 15.03 8.06 -10.30
CA GLY A 191 15.95 9.05 -10.84
C GLY A 191 15.36 10.47 -10.97
N ALA A 192 14.12 10.69 -10.52
CA ALA A 192 13.46 12.00 -10.55
C ALA A 192 13.90 12.85 -9.34
N LEU A 193 15.18 13.22 -9.30
CA LEU A 193 15.81 13.82 -8.12
C LEU A 193 15.21 15.18 -7.74
N ASP A 194 14.90 16.03 -8.71
CA ASP A 194 14.30 17.35 -8.45
C ASP A 194 12.89 17.24 -7.85
N ASP A 195 12.06 16.32 -8.38
CA ASP A 195 10.74 16.04 -7.85
C ASP A 195 10.79 15.41 -6.46
N ALA A 196 11.72 14.48 -6.25
CA ALA A 196 11.96 13.89 -4.96
C ALA A 196 12.36 14.95 -3.92
N MET A 197 13.19 15.93 -4.30
CA MET A 197 13.52 17.07 -3.44
C MET A 197 12.33 18.00 -3.19
N ARG A 198 11.49 18.27 -4.21
CA ARG A 198 10.25 19.03 -4.04
C ARG A 198 9.33 18.36 -3.02
N LEU A 199 9.14 17.05 -3.12
CA LEU A 199 8.34 16.25 -2.20
C LEU A 199 8.94 16.22 -0.80
N TRP A 200 10.26 16.04 -0.67
CA TRP A 200 10.95 16.06 0.61
C TRP A 200 10.82 17.42 1.31
N ARG A 201 10.98 18.53 0.58
CA ARG A 201 10.79 19.87 1.14
C ARG A 201 9.36 20.10 1.63
N ARG A 202 8.36 19.65 0.85
CA ARG A 202 6.96 19.71 1.28
C ARG A 202 6.75 18.91 2.57
N ARG A 203 7.33 17.71 2.70
CA ARG A 203 7.30 16.93 3.94
C ARG A 203 7.96 17.66 5.11
N ALA A 204 9.19 18.14 4.92
CA ALA A 204 9.97 18.83 5.95
C ALA A 204 9.31 20.15 6.41
N ALA A 205 8.45 20.75 5.60
CA ALA A 205 7.66 21.91 6.01
C ALA A 205 6.59 21.59 7.08
N PHE A 206 6.15 20.33 7.20
CA PHE A 206 5.23 19.93 8.27
C PHE A 206 5.95 19.73 9.60
N ASP A 207 7.08 19.03 9.58
CA ASP A 207 7.96 18.87 10.74
C ASP A 207 9.40 18.75 10.24
N ALA A 208 10.16 19.84 10.38
CA ALA A 208 11.55 19.86 9.96
C ALA A 208 12.42 18.92 10.81
N GLY A 209 12.03 18.65 12.06
CA GLY A 209 12.77 17.82 12.99
C GLY A 209 12.65 16.32 12.71
N ASP A 210 11.64 15.90 11.96
CA ASP A 210 11.47 14.52 11.55
C ASP A 210 12.38 14.18 10.37
N LEU A 211 13.57 13.65 10.69
CA LEU A 211 14.58 13.25 9.70
C LEU A 211 14.46 11.77 9.28
N ARG A 212 13.37 11.07 9.64
CA ARG A 212 13.15 9.69 9.21
C ARG A 212 13.12 9.61 7.68
N GLY A 213 13.81 8.62 7.11
CA GLY A 213 13.94 8.42 5.67
C GLY A 213 15.01 9.27 4.97
N LEU A 214 15.69 10.19 5.68
CA LEU A 214 16.74 11.03 5.09
C LEU A 214 17.91 10.21 4.53
N ASP A 215 18.39 9.22 5.27
CA ASP A 215 19.45 8.31 4.83
C ASP A 215 19.01 7.43 3.65
N ASP A 216 17.76 6.96 3.62
CA ASP A 216 17.23 6.20 2.48
C ASP A 216 17.18 7.03 1.21
N LEU A 217 16.79 8.31 1.31
CA LEU A 217 16.83 9.26 0.20
C LEU A 217 18.27 9.54 -0.25
N ALA A 218 19.19 9.71 0.69
CA ALA A 218 20.61 9.90 0.39
C ALA A 218 21.17 8.70 -0.40
N LYS A 219 20.84 7.48 0.04
CA LYS A 219 21.18 6.22 -0.64
C LYS A 219 20.49 6.07 -2.00
N ALA A 220 19.32 6.68 -2.19
CA ALA A 220 18.59 6.72 -3.46
C ALA A 220 19.12 7.81 -4.43
N GLY A 221 20.27 8.44 -4.14
CA GLY A 221 20.92 9.39 -5.05
C GLY A 221 20.73 10.86 -4.69
N LEU A 222 20.00 11.18 -3.61
CA LEU A 222 19.76 12.58 -3.21
C LEU A 222 20.83 13.17 -2.28
N ARG A 223 21.87 12.43 -1.89
CA ARG A 223 22.84 12.91 -0.87
C ARG A 223 23.33 14.34 -1.15
N GLY A 224 23.80 14.63 -2.36
CA GLY A 224 24.29 15.97 -2.72
C GLY A 224 23.21 17.06 -2.64
N HIS A 225 21.99 16.76 -3.09
CA HIS A 225 20.86 17.70 -3.05
C HIS A 225 20.41 17.98 -1.61
N LEU A 226 20.36 16.96 -0.77
CA LEU A 226 20.01 17.07 0.65
C LEU A 226 21.09 17.84 1.42
N GLN A 227 22.37 17.50 1.22
CA GLN A 227 23.48 18.23 1.85
C GLN A 227 23.43 19.72 1.49
N LYS A 228 23.22 20.05 0.20
CA LYS A 228 23.06 21.44 -0.24
C LYS A 228 21.89 22.11 0.48
N TYR A 229 20.72 21.48 0.49
CA TYR A 229 19.52 22.00 1.13
C TYR A 229 19.73 22.31 2.63
N TYR A 230 20.32 21.38 3.39
CA TYR A 230 20.55 21.60 4.83
C TYR A 230 21.70 22.57 5.12
N ARG A 231 22.73 22.64 4.25
CA ARG A 231 23.76 23.71 4.35
C ARG A 231 23.17 25.08 4.08
N ASP A 232 22.30 25.21 3.08
CA ASP A 232 21.60 26.47 2.78
C ASP A 232 20.67 26.85 3.95
N LEU A 233 19.96 25.89 4.54
CA LEU A 233 19.13 26.11 5.73
C LEU A 233 19.96 26.60 6.91
N LYS A 234 21.10 25.95 7.20
CA LYS A 234 22.02 26.37 8.27
C LYS A 234 22.59 27.77 8.02
N LYS A 235 22.90 28.10 6.76
CA LYS A 235 23.41 29.42 6.40
C LYS A 235 22.38 30.52 6.67
N ASN A 236 21.12 30.26 6.32
CA ASN A 236 20.03 31.22 6.49
C ASN A 236 19.53 31.29 7.95
N GLU A 237 19.66 30.18 8.69
CA GLU A 237 19.26 30.05 10.08
C GLU A 237 20.40 29.42 10.92
N PRO A 238 21.43 30.19 11.31
CA PRO A 238 22.65 29.65 11.95
C PRO A 238 22.42 28.88 13.26
N HIS A 239 21.30 29.10 13.93
CA HIS A 239 20.95 28.43 15.19
C HIS A 239 20.01 27.23 14.98
N ASN A 240 19.73 26.85 13.73
CA ASN A 240 18.84 25.74 13.41
C ASN A 240 19.55 24.38 13.63
N LYS A 241 19.32 23.80 14.82
CA LYS A 241 19.86 22.48 15.22
C LYS A 241 19.41 21.32 14.35
N ILE A 242 18.36 21.48 13.55
CA ILE A 242 17.86 20.45 12.65
C ILE A 242 18.82 20.28 11.48
N ALA A 243 19.33 21.40 10.95
CA ALA A 243 20.30 21.37 9.86
C ALA A 243 21.60 20.66 10.26
N ASP A 244 22.07 20.86 11.50
CA ASP A 244 23.22 20.13 12.04
C ASP A 244 22.97 18.61 12.07
N LYS A 245 21.86 18.19 12.69
CA LYS A 245 21.49 16.77 12.77
C LYS A 245 21.32 16.11 11.40
N ALA A 246 20.77 16.85 10.44
CA ALA A 246 20.61 16.34 9.09
C ALA A 246 21.95 16.18 8.38
N LEU A 247 22.89 17.12 8.56
CA LEU A 247 24.23 17.01 7.99
C LEU A 247 25.03 15.88 8.64
N ASP A 248 24.89 15.65 9.95
CA ASP A 248 25.50 14.51 10.65
C ASP A 248 25.06 13.15 10.08
N ILE A 249 23.83 13.05 9.55
CA ILE A 249 23.31 11.84 8.88
C ILE A 249 23.87 11.71 7.45
N LEU A 250 24.21 12.83 6.81
CA LEU A 250 24.50 12.89 5.37
C LEU A 250 25.99 12.88 5.02
N GLU A 251 26.87 13.14 5.99
CA GLU A 251 28.34 13.17 5.87
C GLU A 251 28.96 11.82 6.24
#